data_AF-A0A934S378-F1
#
_entry.id   AF-A0A934S378-F1
#
_cell.length_a   1.000
_cell.length_b   1.000
_cell.length_c   1.000
_cell.angle_alpha   90.00
_cell.angle_beta   90.00
_cell.angle_gamma   90.00
#
_symmetry.space_group_name_H-M   'P 1'
#
loop_
_entity.id
_entity.type
_entity.pdbx_description
1 polymer ?
#
loop_
_entity_poly.entity_id
_entity_poly.type
_entity_poly.pdbx_seq_one_letter_code
_entity_poly.pdbx_strand_id
1 'polypeptide(L)'
;MIPLVVILVASIPITWLLILRPYSIRHGEGYTPGAVAWVTMSVDWQQAKEISKRKGHKRILPLCNLFIWIQVALISVIVFEIAMPYIGSKP
;
A
#
# COMPACT_ATOMS: atom_id res chain seq x y z
N MET A 1 18.06 -3.40 -9.86
CA MET A 1 17.32 -3.23 -8.59
C MET A 1 16.64 -1.87 -8.47
N ILE A 2 17.36 -0.76 -8.67
CA ILE A 2 16.81 0.60 -8.68
C ILE A 2 15.48 0.76 -9.48
N PRO A 3 15.37 0.28 -10.73
CA PRO A 3 14.11 0.44 -11.48
C PRO A 3 12.93 -0.30 -10.84
N LEU A 4 13.16 -1.46 -10.21
CA LEU A 4 12.11 -2.24 -9.56
C LEU A 4 11.61 -1.56 -8.29
N VAL A 5 12.52 -1.01 -7.47
CA VAL A 5 12.16 -0.24 -6.28
C VAL A 5 11.36 1.00 -6.66
N VAL A 6 11.78 1.73 -7.70
CA VAL A 6 11.05 2.91 -8.19
C VAL A 6 9.64 2.54 -8.65
N ILE A 7 9.48 1.46 -9.40
CA ILE A 7 8.16 0.97 -9.85
C ILE A 7 7.29 0.59 -8.64
N LEU A 8 7.83 -0.14 -7.66
CA LEU A 8 7.09 -0.53 -6.46
C LEU A 8 6.65 0.69 -5.65
N VAL A 9 7.55 1.63 -5.42
CA VAL A 9 7.25 2.87 -4.67
C VAL A 9 6.21 3.71 -5.40
N ALA A 10 6.29 3.86 -6.73
CA ALA A 10 5.33 4.63 -7.51
C ALA A 10 3.95 3.94 -7.61
N SER A 11 3.92 2.59 -7.61
CA SER A 11 2.66 1.84 -7.71
C SER A 11 1.73 2.06 -6.50
N ILE A 12 2.30 2.34 -5.31
CA ILE A 12 1.56 2.56 -4.06
C ILE A 12 0.65 3.81 -4.16
N PRO A 13 1.17 5.04 -4.37
CA PRO A 13 0.33 6.23 -4.46
C PRO A 13 -0.60 6.20 -5.67
N ILE A 14 -0.19 5.58 -6.79
CA ILE A 14 -1.06 5.42 -7.97
C ILE A 14 -2.28 4.54 -7.63
N THR A 15 -2.05 3.39 -7.01
CA THR A 15 -3.12 2.48 -6.59
C THR A 15 -4.03 3.15 -5.56
N TRP A 16 -3.46 3.90 -4.63
CA TRP A 16 -4.24 4.65 -3.64
C TRP A 16 -5.12 5.73 -4.29
N LEU A 17 -4.55 6.62 -5.11
CA LEU A 17 -5.26 7.75 -5.70
C LEU A 17 -6.31 7.32 -6.74
N LEU A 18 -6.05 6.26 -7.51
CA LEU A 18 -6.94 5.83 -8.59
C LEU A 18 -8.00 4.82 -8.16
N ILE A 19 -7.76 4.07 -7.08
CA ILE A 19 -8.63 2.94 -6.69
C ILE A 19 -9.18 3.12 -5.29
N LEU A 20 -8.31 3.11 -4.27
CA LEU A 20 -8.74 3.06 -2.86
C LEU A 20 -9.45 4.35 -2.45
N ARG A 21 -8.84 5.50 -2.70
CA ARG A 21 -9.37 6.81 -2.34
C ARG A 21 -10.73 7.10 -2.99
N PRO A 22 -10.92 6.98 -4.32
CA PRO A 22 -12.22 7.20 -4.92
C PRO A 22 -13.26 6.16 -4.48
N TYR A 23 -12.83 4.92 -4.18
CA TYR A 23 -13.73 3.92 -3.63
C TYR A 23 -14.26 4.32 -2.25
N SER A 24 -13.39 4.72 -1.33
CA SER A 24 -13.78 5.21 0.00
C SER A 24 -14.69 6.44 -0.10
N ILE A 25 -14.29 7.45 -0.90
CA ILE A 25 -15.06 8.69 -1.08
C ILE A 25 -16.47 8.41 -1.60
N ARG A 26 -16.62 7.52 -2.59
CA ARG A 26 -17.95 7.12 -3.13
C ARG A 26 -18.85 6.44 -2.10
N HIS A 27 -18.27 5.95 -1.02
CA HIS A 27 -18.97 5.25 0.05
C HIS A 27 -19.15 6.11 1.31
N GLY A 28 -18.85 7.41 1.23
CA GLY A 28 -18.98 8.35 2.36
C GLY A 28 -17.86 8.25 3.39
N GLU A 29 -16.78 7.55 3.05
CA GLU A 29 -15.61 7.31 3.90
C GLU A 29 -14.37 7.95 3.23
N GLY A 30 -13.24 8.07 3.93
CA GLY A 30 -11.98 8.48 3.29
C GLY A 30 -11.73 9.99 3.20
N TYR A 31 -11.82 10.68 4.34
CA TYR A 31 -11.28 12.03 4.49
C TYR A 31 -10.74 12.22 5.91
N THR A 32 -9.41 12.30 6.04
CA THR A 32 -8.75 12.65 7.30
C THR A 32 -8.08 14.02 7.13
N PRO A 33 -8.78 15.13 7.38
CA PRO A 33 -8.21 16.46 7.23
C PRO A 33 -7.04 16.66 8.20
N GLY A 34 -5.94 17.23 7.70
CA GLY A 34 -4.72 17.47 8.49
C GLY A 34 -3.81 16.27 8.68
N ALA A 35 -4.17 15.07 8.20
CA ALA A 35 -3.30 13.90 8.25
C ALA A 35 -2.28 13.89 7.10
N VAL A 36 -1.09 13.38 7.37
CA VAL A 36 -0.07 13.12 6.35
C VAL A 36 -0.54 12.07 5.35
N ALA A 37 -0.09 12.16 4.09
CA ALA A 37 -0.57 11.31 2.99
C ALA A 37 -0.49 9.80 3.30
N TRP A 38 0.56 9.35 3.98
CA TRP A 38 0.72 7.95 4.38
C TRP A 38 -0.37 7.47 5.36
N VAL A 39 -0.75 8.32 6.32
CA VAL A 39 -1.80 8.00 7.28
C VAL A 39 -3.14 7.92 6.57
N THR A 40 -3.46 8.92 5.75
CA THR A 40 -4.70 8.95 4.95
C THR A 40 -4.81 7.71 4.06
N MET A 41 -3.72 7.31 3.42
CA MET A 41 -3.68 6.13 2.59
C MET A 41 -3.92 4.83 3.37
N SER A 42 -3.35 4.72 4.57
CA SER A 42 -3.55 3.56 5.44
C SER A 42 -5.00 3.46 5.93
N VAL A 43 -5.61 4.60 6.29
CA VAL A 43 -7.02 4.70 6.68
C VAL A 43 -7.94 4.34 5.51
N ASP A 44 -7.70 4.93 4.32
CA ASP A 44 -8.48 4.65 3.11
C ASP A 44 -8.43 3.15 2.74
N TRP A 45 -7.26 2.52 2.90
CA TRP A 45 -7.11 1.08 2.67
C TRP A 45 -7.94 0.24 3.65
N GLN A 46 -7.90 0.56 4.95
CA GLN A 46 -8.70 -0.14 5.96
C GLN A 46 -10.20 0.02 5.70
N GLN A 47 -10.65 1.25 5.43
CA GLN A 47 -12.04 1.56 5.11
C GLN A 47 -12.48 0.83 3.83
N ALA A 48 -11.71 0.89 2.75
CA ALA A 48 -12.02 0.18 1.51
C ALA A 48 -12.16 -1.33 1.73
N LYS A 49 -11.28 -1.92 2.55
CA LYS A 49 -11.35 -3.35 2.90
C LYS A 49 -12.60 -3.67 3.72
N GLU A 50 -12.95 -2.83 4.67
CA GLU A 50 -14.13 -3.05 5.51
C GLU A 50 -15.44 -2.86 4.73
N ILE A 51 -15.53 -1.80 3.93
CA ILE A 51 -16.67 -1.52 3.04
C ILE A 51 -16.86 -2.67 2.04
N SER A 52 -15.78 -3.15 1.43
CA SER A 52 -15.87 -4.25 0.46
C SER A 52 -16.34 -5.56 1.10
N LYS A 53 -15.95 -5.84 2.35
CA LYS A 53 -16.49 -6.96 3.13
C LYS A 53 -17.97 -6.75 3.47
N ARG A 54 -18.33 -5.57 3.97
CA ARG A 54 -19.72 -5.23 4.36
C ARG A 54 -20.69 -5.27 3.18
N LYS A 55 -20.27 -4.78 2.00
CA LYS A 55 -21.09 -4.73 0.77
C LYS A 55 -20.92 -5.94 -0.15
N GLY A 56 -20.05 -6.89 0.18
CA GLY A 56 -19.79 -8.06 -0.67
C GLY A 56 -19.12 -7.75 -2.02
N HIS A 57 -18.41 -6.63 -2.14
CA HIS A 57 -17.71 -6.23 -3.37
C HIS A 57 -16.45 -7.07 -3.60
N LYS A 58 -16.62 -8.26 -4.21
CA LYS A 58 -15.55 -9.25 -4.43
C LYS A 58 -14.35 -8.74 -5.24
N ARG A 59 -14.52 -7.66 -6.03
CA ARG A 59 -13.46 -7.10 -6.88
C ARG A 59 -12.46 -6.20 -6.13
N ILE A 60 -12.87 -5.57 -5.03
CA ILE A 60 -12.02 -4.64 -4.28
C ILE A 60 -11.11 -5.37 -3.30
N LEU A 61 -11.58 -6.45 -2.70
CA LEU A 61 -10.81 -7.25 -1.75
C LEU A 61 -9.43 -7.73 -2.28
N PRO A 62 -9.31 -8.29 -3.50
CA PRO A 62 -8.00 -8.66 -4.04
C PRO A 62 -7.10 -7.44 -4.28
N LEU A 63 -7.66 -6.28 -4.66
CA LEU A 63 -6.89 -5.03 -4.82
C LEU A 63 -6.35 -4.53 -3.48
N CYS A 64 -7.16 -4.57 -2.42
CA CYS A 64 -6.70 -4.27 -1.06
C CYS A 64 -5.59 -5.24 -0.61
N ASN A 65 -5.70 -6.52 -0.93
CA ASN A 65 -4.66 -7.50 -0.58
C ASN A 65 -3.37 -7.25 -1.39
N LEU A 66 -3.50 -6.99 -2.70
CA LEU A 66 -2.36 -6.65 -3.57
C LEU A 66 -1.59 -5.44 -3.05
N PHE A 67 -2.31 -4.41 -2.57
CA PHE A 67 -1.71 -3.22 -1.99
C PHE A 67 -0.82 -3.53 -0.78
N ILE A 68 -1.24 -4.44 0.13
CA ILE A 68 -0.37 -4.90 1.23
C ILE A 68 0.82 -5.68 0.71
N TRP A 69 0.61 -6.59 -0.25
CA TRP A 69 1.70 -7.41 -0.78
C TRP A 69 2.79 -6.57 -1.43
N ILE A 70 2.44 -5.49 -2.11
CA ILE A 70 3.40 -4.52 -2.66
C ILE A 70 4.25 -3.89 -1.55
N GLN A 71 3.64 -3.49 -0.43
CA GLN A 71 4.38 -2.93 0.70
C GLN A 71 5.30 -3.94 1.38
N VAL A 72 4.82 -5.17 1.59
CA VAL A 72 5.63 -6.26 2.16
C VAL A 72 6.81 -6.58 1.25
N ALA A 73 6.61 -6.65 -0.06
CA ALA A 73 7.67 -6.86 -1.04
C ALA A 73 8.69 -5.71 -1.00
N LEU A 74 8.23 -4.45 -0.93
CA LEU A 74 9.09 -3.28 -0.82
C LEU A 74 9.95 -3.32 0.45
N ILE A 75 9.35 -3.59 1.61
CA ILE A 75 10.07 -3.74 2.88
C ILE A 75 11.09 -4.88 2.78
N SER A 76 10.72 -6.01 2.19
CA SER A 76 11.62 -7.17 2.04
C SER A 76 12.85 -6.82 1.20
N VAL A 77 12.67 -6.08 0.09
CA VAL A 77 13.78 -5.61 -0.75
C VAL A 77 14.67 -4.62 0.01
N ILE A 78 14.08 -3.68 0.75
CA ILE A 78 14.84 -2.71 1.55
C ILE A 78 15.65 -3.43 2.64
N VAL A 79 15.04 -4.37 3.36
CA VAL A 79 15.72 -5.15 4.39
C VAL A 79 16.85 -5.99 3.79
N PHE A 80 16.62 -6.62 2.64
CA PHE A 80 17.65 -7.39 1.94
C PHE A 80 18.85 -6.52 1.55
N GLU A 81 18.62 -5.35 0.95
CA GLU A 81 19.67 -4.39 0.59
C GLU A 81 20.47 -3.91 1.80
N ILE A 82 19.80 -3.66 2.91
CA ILE A 82 20.47 -3.22 4.15
C ILE A 82 21.23 -4.38 4.79
N ALA A 83 20.71 -5.61 4.77
CA ALA A 83 21.29 -6.76 5.45
C ALA A 83 22.48 -7.38 4.70
N MET A 84 22.46 -7.37 3.37
CA MET A 84 23.54 -7.90 2.52
C MET A 84 24.95 -7.39 2.87
N PRO A 85 25.21 -6.09 3.07
CA PRO A 85 26.53 -5.60 3.45
C PRO A 85 26.99 -6.06 4.85
N TYR A 86 26.08 -6.43 5.76
CA TYR A 86 26.44 -6.98 7.07
C TYR A 86 26.82 -8.47 7.03
N ILE A 87 26.35 -9.21 6.01
CA ILE A 87 26.67 -10.63 5.85
C ILE A 87 28.07 -10.79 5.23
N GLY A 88 28.47 -9.89 4.34
CA GLY A 88 29.78 -9.91 3.67
C GLY A 88 30.95 -9.29 4.45
N SER A 89 30.70 -8.70 5.62
CA SER A 89 31.74 -8.05 6.45
C SER A 89 32.23 -8.88 7.64
N LYS A 90 31.82 -10.16 7.72
CA LYS A 90 32.42 -11.08 8.69
C LYS A 90 33.87 -11.38 8.25
N PRO A 91 34.88 -11.12 9.09
CA PRO A 91 36.28 -11.47 8.81
C PRO A 91 36.48 -12.99 8.74
#